data_AF-A0A7S3Z8U7-F1
#
_entry.id   AF-A0A7S3Z8U7-F1
#
_cell.length_a   1.000
_cell.length_b   1.000
_cell.length_c   1.000
_cell.angle_alpha   90.00
_cell.angle_beta   90.00
_cell.angle_gamma   90.00
#
_symmetry.space_group_name_H-M   'P 1'
#
loop_
_entity.id
_entity.type
_entity.pdbx_description
1 polymer ?
#
loop_
_entity_poly.entity_id
_entity_poly.type
_entity_poly.pdbx_seq_one_letter_code
_entity_poly.pdbx_strand_id
1 'polypeptide(L)'
;EHQRWAQAMQEHLRLAAVVNLLLASVRGAVPAERLESSVVEDAEKLCSEHEGLQKPLAVPCEEFFENVIGLSQSMGISLLKSRHPEETGVVVAHYNEDLAWIDSVFDSPKYRVYVYSKGNVEPNITREHKWTKIWNVGREGLTYLTHIIPYYDQFEPNMIFVPGNAWSNEKKRALLRATKAIVESDQLHMLGGFAPAYESSCDAVPGLLDFSISEWCSSLLKDPHADKNVCAMQDSHYANYSEFRAEMLPSYLIGERGNASCPLPISQYGVFATRRENLRRTDIGRYYKMHMSLNWKKNPADGHYMERLWAELLQMK
;
A
#
# COMPACT_ATOMS: atom_id res chain seq x y z
N GLU A 1 -21.21 -22.62 49.26
CA GLU A 1 -19.90 -22.58 48.56
C GLU A 1 -19.95 -23.11 47.14
N HIS A 2 -20.60 -24.23 46.84
CA HIS A 2 -20.72 -24.75 45.47
C HIS A 2 -21.31 -23.76 44.44
N GLN A 3 -22.36 -23.00 44.80
CA GLN A 3 -22.89 -21.94 43.91
C GLN A 3 -21.89 -20.81 43.66
N ARG A 4 -21.02 -20.50 44.63
CA ARG A 4 -19.99 -19.46 44.49
C ARG A 4 -18.86 -19.93 43.56
N TRP A 5 -18.48 -21.20 43.65
CA TRP A 5 -17.52 -21.82 42.74
C TRP A 5 -18.07 -21.90 41.30
N ALA A 6 -19.36 -22.20 41.14
CA ALA A 6 -20.01 -22.21 39.83
C ALA A 6 -20.01 -20.82 39.16
N GLN A 7 -20.26 -19.77 39.94
CA GLN A 7 -20.26 -18.38 39.45
C GLN A 7 -18.85 -17.90 39.07
N ALA A 8 -17.83 -18.19 39.90
CA ALA A 8 -16.44 -17.87 39.57
C ALA A 8 -15.95 -18.60 38.32
N MET A 9 -16.37 -19.85 38.12
CA MET A 9 -16.05 -20.63 36.91
C MET A 9 -16.73 -20.04 35.66
N GLN A 10 -17.98 -19.55 35.77
CA GLN A 10 -18.65 -18.86 34.66
C GLN A 10 -17.94 -17.58 34.25
N GLU A 11 -17.44 -16.79 35.20
CA GLU A 11 -16.69 -15.56 34.90
C GLU A 11 -15.31 -15.86 34.27
N HIS A 12 -14.62 -16.91 34.72
CA HIS A 12 -13.39 -17.37 34.05
C HIS A 12 -13.64 -17.84 32.61
N LEU A 13 -14.76 -18.51 32.35
CA LEU A 13 -15.14 -18.94 31.01
C LEU A 13 -15.49 -17.74 30.10
N ARG A 14 -16.11 -16.70 30.64
CA ARG A 14 -16.38 -15.44 29.93
C ARG A 14 -15.09 -14.71 29.59
N LEU A 15 -14.16 -14.61 30.54
CA LEU A 15 -12.84 -14.01 30.30
C LEU A 15 -12.03 -14.79 29.25
N ALA A 16 -12.05 -16.12 29.33
CA ALA A 16 -11.42 -16.98 28.35
C ALA A 16 -12.05 -16.84 26.95
N ALA A 17 -13.36 -16.58 26.87
CA ALA A 17 -14.04 -16.30 25.60
C ALA A 17 -13.59 -14.97 25.00
N VAL A 18 -13.44 -13.91 25.81
CA VAL A 18 -12.92 -12.60 25.36
C VAL A 18 -11.48 -12.71 24.88
N VAL A 19 -10.61 -13.41 25.62
CA VAL A 19 -9.21 -13.66 25.20
C VAL A 19 -9.15 -14.49 23.92
N ASN A 20 -10.01 -15.50 23.77
CA ASN A 20 -10.07 -16.29 22.53
C ASN A 20 -10.60 -15.48 21.34
N LEU A 21 -11.54 -14.56 21.55
CA LEU A 21 -12.01 -13.63 20.52
C LEU A 21 -10.89 -12.67 20.08
N LEU A 22 -10.12 -12.12 21.03
CA LEU A 22 -8.95 -11.29 20.75
C LEU A 22 -7.89 -12.08 19.97
N LEU A 23 -7.59 -13.31 20.39
CA LEU A 23 -6.66 -14.20 19.69
C LEU A 23 -7.18 -14.62 18.30
N ALA A 24 -8.47 -14.83 18.14
CA ALA A 24 -9.10 -15.10 16.85
C ALA A 24 -9.03 -13.89 15.92
N SER A 25 -9.20 -12.67 16.45
CA SER A 25 -8.99 -11.41 15.71
C SER A 25 -7.54 -11.25 15.28
N VAL A 26 -6.57 -11.53 16.16
CA VAL A 26 -5.13 -11.51 15.85
C VAL A 26 -4.78 -12.54 14.76
N ARG A 27 -5.52 -13.64 14.68
CA ARG A 27 -5.39 -14.66 13.63
C ARG A 27 -6.21 -14.36 12.37
N GLY A 28 -6.85 -13.19 12.28
CA GLY A 28 -7.66 -12.77 11.12
C GLY A 28 -8.98 -13.52 10.96
N ALA A 29 -9.44 -14.25 11.98
CA ALA A 29 -10.69 -15.02 11.93
C ALA A 29 -11.94 -14.17 12.24
N VAL A 30 -11.77 -12.95 12.78
CA VAL A 30 -12.86 -12.00 13.06
C VAL A 30 -12.42 -10.59 12.62
N PRO A 31 -13.26 -9.83 11.89
CA PRO A 31 -12.94 -8.44 11.51
C PRO A 31 -12.78 -7.53 12.73
N ALA A 32 -11.73 -6.71 12.74
CA ALA A 32 -11.36 -5.84 13.86
C ALA A 32 -12.50 -4.85 14.25
N GLU A 33 -13.28 -4.37 13.28
CA GLU A 33 -14.37 -3.41 13.54
C GLU A 33 -15.52 -4.00 14.38
N ARG A 34 -15.69 -5.35 14.39
CA ARG A 34 -16.67 -6.04 15.25
C ARG A 34 -16.17 -6.24 16.68
N LEU A 35 -14.86 -6.23 16.90
CA LEU A 35 -14.28 -6.38 18.24
C LEU A 35 -14.26 -5.06 19.01
N GLU A 36 -13.94 -3.94 18.36
CA GLU A 36 -13.68 -2.68 19.07
C GLU A 36 -14.89 -2.14 19.86
N SER A 37 -16.11 -2.30 19.36
CA SER A 37 -17.32 -1.83 20.06
C SER A 37 -17.83 -2.85 21.09
N SER A 38 -18.06 -4.11 20.69
CA SER A 38 -18.67 -5.09 21.60
C SER A 38 -17.73 -5.58 22.70
N VAL A 39 -16.43 -5.75 22.44
CA VAL A 39 -15.51 -6.32 23.43
C VAL A 39 -15.12 -5.28 24.47
N VAL A 40 -14.98 -4.01 24.08
CA VAL A 40 -14.71 -2.91 25.01
C VAL A 40 -15.95 -2.62 25.85
N GLU A 41 -17.14 -2.52 25.25
CA GLU A 41 -18.40 -2.34 26.00
C GLU A 41 -18.68 -3.52 26.94
N ASP A 42 -18.44 -4.77 26.52
CA ASP A 42 -18.62 -5.95 27.37
C ASP A 42 -17.58 -5.99 28.51
N ALA A 43 -16.34 -5.57 28.25
CA ALA A 43 -15.28 -5.51 29.27
C ALA A 43 -15.54 -4.37 30.28
N GLU A 44 -15.96 -3.20 29.84
CA GLU A 44 -16.34 -2.06 30.70
C GLU A 44 -17.60 -2.38 31.52
N LYS A 45 -18.57 -3.08 30.92
CA LYS A 45 -19.76 -3.57 31.61
C LYS A 45 -19.41 -4.62 32.66
N LEU A 46 -18.55 -5.59 32.34
CA LEU A 46 -18.06 -6.59 33.31
C LEU A 46 -17.29 -5.93 34.46
N CYS A 47 -16.50 -4.88 34.18
CA CYS A 47 -15.77 -4.14 35.22
C CYS A 47 -16.72 -3.32 36.12
N SER A 48 -17.68 -2.59 35.54
CA SER A 48 -18.64 -1.78 36.29
C SER A 48 -19.64 -2.60 37.10
N GLU A 49 -20.03 -3.80 36.62
CA GLU A 49 -20.83 -4.75 37.39
C GLU A 49 -20.06 -5.38 38.57
N HIS A 50 -18.72 -5.33 38.57
CA HIS A 50 -17.87 -5.86 39.64
C HIS A 50 -17.49 -4.86 40.73
N GLU A 51 -17.50 -3.55 40.47
CA GLU A 51 -17.23 -2.51 41.50
C GLU A 51 -18.27 -2.51 42.65
N GLY A 52 -19.42 -3.16 42.47
CA GLY A 52 -20.43 -3.36 43.51
C GLY A 52 -20.19 -4.57 44.45
N LEU A 53 -19.19 -5.41 44.21
CA LEU A 53 -18.92 -6.60 45.03
C LEU A 53 -17.88 -6.31 46.12
N GLN A 54 -18.21 -6.65 47.37
CA GLN A 54 -17.46 -6.31 48.60
C GLN A 54 -16.02 -6.87 48.74
N LYS A 55 -15.41 -7.46 47.69
CA LYS A 55 -13.98 -7.77 47.70
C LYS A 55 -13.35 -7.54 46.32
N PRO A 56 -12.24 -6.78 46.25
CA PRO A 56 -11.58 -6.51 44.98
C PRO A 56 -10.95 -7.78 44.40
N LEU A 57 -10.88 -7.84 43.07
CA LEU A 57 -9.96 -8.73 42.35
C LEU A 57 -8.55 -8.59 42.92
N ALA A 58 -7.72 -9.64 42.81
CA ALA A 58 -6.33 -9.59 43.24
C ALA A 58 -5.50 -8.51 42.50
N VAL A 59 -6.05 -7.98 41.41
CA VAL A 59 -5.49 -6.90 40.59
C VAL A 59 -6.64 -5.91 40.32
N PRO A 60 -6.51 -4.62 40.68
CA PRO A 60 -7.48 -3.58 40.32
C PRO A 60 -7.74 -3.54 38.81
N CYS A 61 -8.97 -3.22 38.39
CA CYS A 61 -9.33 -3.15 36.96
C CYS A 61 -8.42 -2.21 36.17
N GLU A 62 -8.00 -1.09 36.75
CA GLU A 62 -7.02 -0.18 36.14
C GLU A 62 -5.67 -0.87 35.88
N GLU A 63 -5.17 -1.66 36.84
CA GLU A 63 -3.93 -2.42 36.69
C GLU A 63 -4.09 -3.57 35.68
N PHE A 64 -5.27 -4.16 35.57
CA PHE A 64 -5.58 -5.14 34.52
C PHE A 64 -5.59 -4.52 33.11
N PHE A 65 -6.22 -3.35 32.94
CA PHE A 65 -6.22 -2.61 31.68
C PHE A 65 -4.82 -2.18 31.26
N GLU A 66 -4.03 -1.63 32.19
CA GLU A 66 -2.63 -1.27 31.94
C GLU A 66 -1.77 -2.50 31.59
N ASN A 67 -2.04 -3.66 32.20
CA ASN A 67 -1.37 -4.92 31.84
C ASN A 67 -1.76 -5.42 30.44
N VAL A 68 -3.03 -5.27 30.03
CA VAL A 68 -3.48 -5.62 28.67
C VAL A 68 -2.89 -4.67 27.63
N ILE A 69 -2.82 -3.37 27.92
CA ILE A 69 -2.17 -2.36 27.07
C ILE A 69 -0.66 -2.60 27.02
N GLY A 70 -0.02 -2.92 28.14
CA GLY A 70 1.40 -3.26 28.21
C GLY A 70 1.73 -4.55 27.45
N LEU A 71 0.87 -5.57 27.54
CA LEU A 71 0.97 -6.79 26.74
C LEU A 71 0.80 -6.47 25.25
N SER A 72 -0.18 -5.64 24.86
CA SER A 72 -0.39 -5.23 23.47
C SER A 72 0.85 -4.51 22.92
N GLN A 73 1.41 -3.57 23.67
CA GLN A 73 2.63 -2.82 23.30
C GLN A 73 3.86 -3.75 23.20
N SER A 74 4.03 -4.68 24.14
CA SER A 74 5.13 -5.66 24.12
C SER A 74 5.04 -6.65 22.96
N MET A 75 3.82 -6.93 22.49
CA MET A 75 3.54 -7.76 21.32
C MET A 75 3.55 -6.97 19.99
N GLY A 76 3.89 -5.67 20.01
CA GLY A 76 3.88 -4.81 18.82
C GLY A 76 2.49 -4.43 18.33
N ILE A 77 1.43 -4.77 19.09
CA ILE A 77 0.09 -4.25 18.92
C ILE A 77 0.09 -2.84 19.51
N SER A 78 0.68 -1.91 18.75
CA SER A 78 0.38 -0.49 18.90
C SER A 78 -1.13 -0.38 18.76
N LEU A 79 -1.83 -0.03 19.85
CA LEU A 79 -3.19 0.52 19.79
C LEU A 79 -3.11 1.61 18.73
N LEU A 80 -3.60 1.28 17.54
CA LEU A 80 -3.46 2.09 16.35
C LEU A 80 -4.04 3.45 16.74
N LYS A 81 -3.19 4.45 16.97
CA LYS A 81 -3.62 5.84 16.90
C LYS A 81 -4.35 5.91 15.56
N SER A 82 -5.68 6.03 15.61
CA SER A 82 -6.52 6.02 14.43
C SER A 82 -5.97 7.11 13.53
N ARG A 83 -5.25 6.72 12.47
CA ARG A 83 -4.74 7.69 11.51
C ARG A 83 -5.94 8.48 11.01
N HIS A 84 -5.81 9.80 10.97
CA HIS A 84 -6.92 10.63 10.54
C HIS A 84 -7.40 10.13 9.16
N PRO A 85 -8.71 9.98 8.93
CA PRO A 85 -9.25 9.48 7.67
C PRO A 85 -8.82 10.33 6.45
N GLU A 86 -8.36 11.55 6.70
CA GLU A 86 -7.83 12.50 5.72
C GLU A 86 -6.31 12.40 5.45
N GLU A 87 -5.56 11.53 6.15
CA GLU A 87 -4.12 11.35 5.89
C GLU A 87 -3.86 10.75 4.50
N THR A 88 -2.81 11.22 3.83
CA THR A 88 -2.39 10.71 2.52
C THR A 88 -0.89 10.44 2.52
N GLY A 89 -0.52 9.19 2.29
CA GLY A 89 0.87 8.77 2.10
C GLY A 89 1.34 9.13 0.69
N VAL A 90 2.55 9.67 0.55
CA VAL A 90 3.15 10.01 -0.74
C VAL A 90 4.50 9.34 -0.85
N VAL A 91 4.63 8.34 -1.72
CA VAL A 91 5.85 7.59 -1.97
C VAL A 91 6.54 8.14 -3.21
N VAL A 92 7.77 8.64 -3.03
CA VAL A 92 8.55 9.26 -4.10
C VAL A 92 9.75 8.41 -4.46
N ALA A 93 9.84 7.99 -5.72
CA ALA A 93 11.01 7.33 -6.28
C ALA A 93 12.00 8.36 -6.84
N HIS A 94 12.99 8.72 -6.04
CA HIS A 94 14.00 9.72 -6.37
C HIS A 94 15.28 9.07 -6.89
N TYR A 95 15.90 9.66 -7.91
CA TYR A 95 17.25 9.36 -8.36
C TYR A 95 18.17 10.57 -8.13
N ASN A 96 18.16 11.54 -9.04
CA ASN A 96 18.98 12.76 -9.00
C ASN A 96 18.15 14.02 -9.35
N GLU A 97 16.83 13.90 -9.37
CA GLU A 97 15.92 14.98 -9.73
C GLU A 97 15.84 16.05 -8.64
N ASP A 98 15.57 17.29 -9.03
CA ASP A 98 15.16 18.34 -8.11
C ASP A 98 13.78 18.04 -7.53
N LEU A 99 13.70 17.93 -6.20
CA LEU A 99 12.49 17.65 -5.43
C LEU A 99 11.92 18.88 -4.70
N ALA A 100 12.41 20.09 -4.95
CA ALA A 100 11.90 21.31 -4.30
C ALA A 100 10.39 21.52 -4.50
N TRP A 101 9.82 20.95 -5.58
CA TRP A 101 8.39 20.97 -5.85
C TRP A 101 7.56 20.22 -4.80
N ILE A 102 8.12 19.24 -4.08
CA ILE A 102 7.41 18.43 -3.07
C ILE A 102 6.84 19.34 -1.98
N ASP A 103 7.66 20.25 -1.47
CA ASP A 103 7.26 21.15 -0.39
C ASP A 103 6.17 22.12 -0.84
N SER A 104 6.14 22.49 -2.12
CA SER A 104 5.07 23.34 -2.68
C SER A 104 3.76 22.58 -2.94
N VAL A 105 3.85 21.30 -3.32
CA VAL A 105 2.68 20.49 -3.71
C VAL A 105 2.04 19.78 -2.53
N PHE A 106 2.85 19.36 -1.57
CA PHE A 106 2.43 18.53 -0.45
C PHE A 106 2.60 19.24 0.90
N ASP A 107 2.64 20.58 0.95
CA ASP A 107 2.93 21.39 2.16
C ASP A 107 1.98 21.13 3.36
N SER A 108 0.76 20.68 3.10
CA SER A 108 -0.24 20.43 4.14
C SER A 108 0.19 19.29 5.09
N PRO A 109 -0.12 19.37 6.41
CA PRO A 109 0.18 18.33 7.39
C PRO A 109 -0.55 17.01 7.14
N LYS A 110 -1.59 17.00 6.30
CA LYS A 110 -2.30 15.77 5.90
C LYS A 110 -1.43 14.83 5.05
N TYR A 111 -0.36 15.33 4.43
CA TYR A 111 0.52 14.54 3.58
C TYR A 111 1.70 14.00 4.37
N ARG A 112 1.86 12.67 4.34
CA ARG A 112 3.06 12.01 4.84
C ARG A 112 3.92 11.56 3.67
N VAL A 113 5.00 12.30 3.43
CA VAL A 113 5.91 12.05 2.30
C VAL A 113 7.01 11.08 2.71
N TYR A 114 7.22 10.06 1.90
CA TYR A 114 8.28 9.04 1.98
C TYR A 114 9.14 9.12 0.72
N VAL A 115 10.38 9.57 0.86
CA VAL A 115 11.29 9.66 -0.29
C VAL A 115 12.27 8.50 -0.25
N TYR A 116 12.38 7.76 -1.35
CA TYR A 116 13.38 6.71 -1.52
C TYR A 116 14.37 7.15 -2.58
N SER A 117 15.61 7.42 -2.16
CA SER A 117 16.66 7.97 -3.02
C SER A 117 17.57 6.87 -3.54
N LYS A 118 17.69 6.76 -4.87
CA LYS A 118 18.56 5.83 -5.58
C LYS A 118 19.87 6.48 -6.03
N GLY A 119 19.85 7.76 -6.34
CA GLY A 119 21.00 8.46 -6.91
C GLY A 119 21.89 9.12 -5.88
N ASN A 120 22.92 9.79 -6.36
CA ASN A 120 24.00 10.31 -5.53
C ASN A 120 23.77 11.76 -5.12
N VAL A 121 22.70 12.38 -5.61
CA VAL A 121 22.25 13.69 -5.17
C VAL A 121 21.36 13.50 -3.95
N GLU A 122 21.57 14.31 -2.91
CA GLU A 122 20.70 14.33 -1.75
C GLU A 122 19.37 15.03 -2.10
N PRO A 123 18.20 14.47 -1.72
CA PRO A 123 16.92 15.12 -1.94
C PRO A 123 16.87 16.50 -1.28
N ASN A 124 16.63 17.55 -2.07
CA ASN A 124 16.49 18.93 -1.59
C ASN A 124 15.06 19.22 -1.08
N ILE A 125 14.66 18.53 -0.02
CA ILE A 125 13.38 18.71 0.67
C ILE A 125 13.61 19.37 2.03
N THR A 126 12.75 20.32 2.41
CA THR A 126 12.85 21.06 3.68
C THR A 126 12.26 20.30 4.86
N ARG A 127 11.39 19.32 4.60
CA ARG A 127 10.79 18.47 5.63
C ARG A 127 11.85 17.57 6.26
N GLU A 128 12.11 17.78 7.54
CA GLU A 128 13.13 17.06 8.32
C GLU A 128 13.06 15.53 8.12
N HIS A 129 14.18 14.95 7.68
CA HIS A 129 14.57 13.53 7.79
C HIS A 129 13.57 12.45 7.35
N LYS A 130 12.98 12.54 6.14
CA LYS A 130 12.07 11.49 5.61
C LYS A 130 12.51 10.85 4.30
N TRP A 131 13.81 10.76 4.07
CA TRP A 131 14.32 10.02 2.91
C TRP A 131 15.17 8.82 3.30
N THR A 132 15.08 7.76 2.51
CA THR A 132 15.80 6.50 2.69
C THR A 132 16.67 6.23 1.46
N LYS A 133 17.97 6.02 1.66
CA LYS A 133 18.87 5.58 0.59
C LYS A 133 18.57 4.12 0.23
N ILE A 134 18.38 3.83 -1.04
CA ILE A 134 18.20 2.47 -1.57
C ILE A 134 19.05 2.24 -2.81
N TRP A 135 19.19 0.98 -3.23
CA TRP A 135 19.97 0.60 -4.40
C TRP A 135 19.31 1.10 -5.70
N ASN A 136 20.12 1.56 -6.65
CA ASN A 136 19.66 2.00 -7.98
C ASN A 136 19.37 0.82 -8.91
N VAL A 137 18.31 0.06 -8.59
CA VAL A 137 17.81 -1.09 -9.35
C VAL A 137 16.28 -1.04 -9.48
N GLY A 138 15.73 -1.77 -10.45
CA GLY A 138 14.29 -2.03 -10.59
C GLY A 138 13.39 -0.83 -10.87
N ARG A 139 13.95 0.27 -11.41
CA ARG A 139 13.24 1.52 -11.77
C ARG A 139 12.37 2.07 -10.61
N GLU A 140 11.37 2.91 -10.87
CA GLU A 140 10.46 3.39 -9.83
C GLU A 140 9.61 2.28 -9.20
N GLY A 141 9.35 1.22 -9.98
CA GLY A 141 8.57 0.08 -9.53
C GLY A 141 9.12 -0.60 -8.27
N LEU A 142 10.43 -0.90 -8.23
CA LEU A 142 11.06 -1.49 -7.05
C LEU A 142 11.00 -0.56 -5.84
N THR A 143 11.06 0.76 -6.06
CA THR A 143 10.87 1.73 -4.97
C THR A 143 9.50 1.58 -4.34
N TYR A 144 8.45 1.50 -5.16
CA TYR A 144 7.09 1.38 -4.65
C TYR A 144 6.90 0.08 -3.86
N LEU A 145 7.46 -1.03 -4.36
CA LEU A 145 7.42 -2.31 -3.64
C LEU A 145 8.25 -2.30 -2.35
N THR A 146 9.37 -1.58 -2.33
CA THR A 146 10.19 -1.36 -1.11
C THR A 146 9.41 -0.61 -0.03
N HIS A 147 8.39 0.18 -0.41
CA HIS A 147 7.45 0.76 0.54
C HIS A 147 6.29 -0.19 0.87
N ILE A 148 5.65 -0.77 -0.16
CA ILE A 148 4.44 -1.57 0.00
C ILE A 148 4.66 -2.77 0.92
N ILE A 149 5.77 -3.50 0.74
CA ILE A 149 6.01 -4.76 1.44
C ILE A 149 6.16 -4.56 2.97
N PRO A 150 7.10 -3.75 3.48
CA PRO A 150 7.29 -3.60 4.92
C PRO A 150 6.15 -2.83 5.62
N TYR A 151 5.37 -2.04 4.88
CA TYR A 151 4.29 -1.22 5.42
C TYR A 151 2.90 -1.69 5.00
N TYR A 152 2.77 -2.96 4.58
CA TYR A 152 1.54 -3.53 4.04
C TYR A 152 0.31 -3.32 4.95
N ASP A 153 0.50 -3.47 6.25
CA ASP A 153 -0.54 -3.27 7.26
C ASP A 153 -0.57 -1.86 7.85
N GLN A 154 0.24 -0.93 7.34
CA GLN A 154 0.46 0.39 7.94
C GLN A 154 0.33 1.55 6.94
N PHE A 155 -0.43 1.37 5.86
CA PHE A 155 -0.70 2.44 4.89
C PHE A 155 -1.60 3.54 5.47
N GLU A 156 -1.39 4.76 5.00
CA GLU A 156 -2.35 5.85 5.10
C GLU A 156 -3.66 5.49 4.36
N PRO A 157 -4.82 6.13 4.67
CA PRO A 157 -6.08 5.87 3.97
C PRO A 157 -5.92 5.97 2.44
N ASN A 158 -5.26 7.04 2.02
CA ASN A 158 -4.95 7.31 0.64
C ASN A 158 -3.44 7.23 0.42
N MET A 159 -3.01 6.68 -0.72
CA MET A 159 -1.62 6.54 -1.12
C MET A 159 -1.40 7.14 -2.51
N ILE A 160 -0.32 7.90 -2.68
CA ILE A 160 0.16 8.44 -3.96
C ILE A 160 1.57 7.89 -4.21
N PHE A 161 1.82 7.37 -5.41
CA PHE A 161 3.11 6.88 -5.85
C PHE A 161 3.57 7.68 -7.07
N VAL A 162 4.76 8.26 -6.99
CA VAL A 162 5.29 9.18 -8.01
C VAL A 162 6.80 9.03 -8.20
N PRO A 163 7.34 9.28 -9.40
CA PRO A 163 8.77 9.44 -9.60
C PRO A 163 9.24 10.85 -9.20
N GLY A 164 10.53 11.04 -8.95
CA GLY A 164 11.11 12.34 -8.57
C GLY A 164 10.89 13.44 -9.62
N ASN A 165 10.85 13.09 -10.90
CA ASN A 165 10.51 14.01 -12.00
C ASN A 165 9.00 14.18 -12.25
N ALA A 166 8.13 13.88 -11.27
CA ALA A 166 6.69 14.02 -11.43
C ALA A 166 6.24 15.46 -11.76
N TRP A 167 7.05 16.47 -11.48
CA TRP A 167 6.75 17.87 -11.81
C TRP A 167 7.12 18.30 -13.25
N SER A 168 7.61 17.38 -14.07
CA SER A 168 7.83 17.60 -15.51
C SER A 168 6.50 17.68 -16.29
N ASN A 169 6.48 18.34 -17.46
CA ASN A 169 5.24 18.66 -18.20
C ASN A 169 4.25 17.50 -18.36
N GLU A 170 4.74 16.33 -18.78
CA GLU A 170 3.89 15.16 -19.04
C GLU A 170 3.39 14.52 -17.73
N LYS A 171 4.29 14.34 -16.77
CA LYS A 171 4.00 13.67 -15.49
C LYS A 171 3.21 14.54 -14.53
N LYS A 172 3.35 15.86 -14.62
CA LYS A 172 2.62 16.82 -13.78
C LYS A 172 1.12 16.69 -13.97
N ARG A 173 0.65 16.46 -15.21
CA ARG A 173 -0.77 16.19 -15.49
C ARG A 173 -1.23 14.88 -14.85
N ALA A 174 -0.42 13.83 -14.90
CA ALA A 174 -0.73 12.56 -14.25
C ALA A 174 -0.83 12.71 -12.73
N LEU A 175 0.10 13.45 -12.12
CA LEU A 175 0.10 13.76 -10.69
C LEU A 175 -1.15 14.55 -10.29
N LEU A 176 -1.45 15.66 -10.99
CA LEU A 176 -2.63 16.46 -10.69
C LEU A 176 -3.92 15.66 -10.80
N ARG A 177 -4.02 14.76 -11.79
CA ARG A 177 -5.15 13.83 -11.90
C ARG A 177 -5.22 12.87 -10.72
N ALA A 178 -4.10 12.26 -10.32
CA ALA A 178 -4.04 11.34 -9.18
C ALA A 178 -4.42 12.01 -7.85
N THR A 179 -4.00 13.27 -7.63
CA THR A 179 -4.37 14.03 -6.44
C THR A 179 -5.85 14.45 -6.47
N LYS A 180 -6.36 14.93 -7.61
CA LYS A 180 -7.77 15.31 -7.78
C LYS A 180 -8.69 14.10 -7.54
N ALA A 181 -8.30 12.97 -8.09
CA ALA A 181 -8.93 11.68 -7.91
C ALA A 181 -9.17 11.31 -6.44
N ILE A 182 -8.14 11.43 -5.58
CA ILE A 182 -8.29 11.19 -4.14
C ILE A 182 -9.35 12.12 -3.54
N VAL A 183 -9.26 13.42 -3.82
CA VAL A 183 -10.18 14.44 -3.29
C VAL A 183 -11.63 14.16 -3.72
N GLU A 184 -11.84 13.81 -4.99
CA GLU A 184 -13.17 13.49 -5.51
C GLU A 184 -13.71 12.16 -4.96
N SER A 185 -12.83 11.18 -4.71
CA SER A 185 -13.20 9.89 -4.11
C SER A 185 -13.78 10.04 -2.71
N ASP A 186 -13.19 10.95 -1.93
CA ASP A 186 -13.61 11.20 -0.56
C ASP A 186 -14.98 11.90 -0.55
N GLN A 187 -15.26 12.75 -1.54
CA GLN A 187 -16.56 13.39 -1.72
C GLN A 187 -17.66 12.43 -2.20
N LEU A 188 -17.29 11.42 -3.01
CA LEU A 188 -18.25 10.52 -3.67
C LEU A 188 -18.40 9.16 -2.96
N HIS A 189 -17.68 8.92 -1.85
CA HIS A 189 -17.60 7.61 -1.19
C HIS A 189 -17.29 6.45 -2.15
N MET A 190 -16.60 6.73 -3.26
CA MET A 190 -16.34 5.69 -4.25
C MET A 190 -15.44 4.64 -3.63
N LEU A 191 -15.94 3.40 -3.61
CA LEU A 191 -15.20 2.30 -3.02
C LEU A 191 -13.90 2.07 -3.79
N GLY A 192 -13.83 2.40 -5.11
CA GLY A 192 -12.78 3.33 -5.55
C GLY A 192 -11.94 3.05 -6.81
N GLY A 193 -10.61 3.15 -6.63
CA GLY A 193 -9.51 3.01 -7.61
C GLY A 193 -9.02 4.36 -8.16
N PHE A 194 -7.72 4.69 -8.07
CA PHE A 194 -7.21 5.96 -8.62
C PHE A 194 -5.76 6.00 -9.15
N ALA A 195 -5.37 5.15 -10.09
CA ALA A 195 -4.31 5.56 -11.02
C ALA A 195 -4.89 6.60 -12.00
N PRO A 196 -4.12 7.55 -12.57
CA PRO A 196 -4.50 8.14 -13.84
C PRO A 196 -4.52 7.00 -14.85
N ALA A 197 -5.65 6.31 -14.94
CA ALA A 197 -5.85 5.22 -15.85
C ALA A 197 -6.13 5.83 -17.20
N TYR A 198 -5.23 5.58 -18.12
CA TYR A 198 -5.61 5.64 -19.52
C TYR A 198 -6.37 4.35 -19.78
N GLU A 199 -7.61 4.47 -20.22
CA GLU A 199 -8.29 3.35 -20.85
C GLU A 199 -7.66 3.19 -22.23
N SER A 200 -7.01 2.05 -22.47
CA SER A 200 -6.61 1.73 -23.83
C SER A 200 -7.87 1.58 -24.68
N SER A 201 -7.83 2.08 -25.93
CA SER A 201 -8.85 1.71 -26.89
C SER A 201 -8.79 0.19 -27.13
N CYS A 202 -9.93 -0.44 -27.45
CA CYS A 202 -9.96 -1.87 -27.74
C CYS A 202 -8.98 -2.24 -28.85
N ASP A 203 -8.83 -1.36 -29.84
CA ASP A 203 -7.90 -1.55 -30.95
C ASP A 203 -6.43 -1.54 -30.51
N ALA A 204 -6.10 -0.87 -29.40
CA ALA A 204 -4.76 -0.82 -28.84
C ALA A 204 -4.44 -1.99 -27.88
N VAL A 205 -5.46 -2.73 -27.40
CA VAL A 205 -5.29 -3.83 -26.45
C VAL A 205 -4.39 -4.95 -27.00
N PRO A 206 -4.56 -5.46 -28.24
CA PRO A 206 -3.66 -6.49 -28.77
C PRO A 206 -2.20 -6.04 -28.78
N GLY A 207 -1.92 -4.84 -29.28
CA GLY A 207 -0.56 -4.29 -29.29
C GLY A 207 0.02 -4.03 -27.90
N LEU A 208 -0.84 -3.78 -26.89
CA LEU A 208 -0.42 -3.67 -25.50
C LEU A 208 -0.10 -5.04 -24.89
N LEU A 209 -0.86 -6.08 -25.19
CA LEU A 209 -0.62 -7.44 -24.67
C LEU A 209 0.61 -8.09 -25.30
N ASP A 210 0.81 -7.86 -26.60
CA ASP A 210 2.00 -8.29 -27.34
C ASP A 210 3.21 -7.37 -27.10
N PHE A 211 3.04 -6.31 -26.31
CA PHE A 211 4.12 -5.38 -25.98
C PHE A 211 5.29 -6.14 -25.37
N SER A 212 6.39 -6.18 -26.10
CA SER A 212 7.70 -6.54 -25.60
C SER A 212 8.61 -5.33 -25.76
N ILE A 213 9.50 -5.17 -24.80
CA ILE A 213 10.33 -3.98 -24.74
C ILE A 213 11.69 -4.17 -25.39
N SER A 214 11.97 -5.36 -25.96
CA SER A 214 13.23 -5.68 -26.65
C SER A 214 13.60 -4.70 -27.76
N GLU A 215 12.64 -3.94 -28.30
CA GLU A 215 12.85 -2.94 -29.35
C GLU A 215 12.77 -1.48 -28.87
N TRP A 216 12.45 -1.24 -27.59
CA TRP A 216 12.23 0.12 -27.09
C TRP A 216 13.54 0.73 -26.55
N CYS A 217 13.92 1.87 -27.09
CA CYS A 217 14.93 2.73 -26.45
C CYS A 217 14.22 3.92 -25.81
N SER A 218 14.63 4.26 -24.59
CA SER A 218 14.27 5.51 -23.94
C SER A 218 14.39 6.70 -24.90
N SER A 219 13.41 7.61 -24.87
CA SER A 219 13.34 8.82 -25.69
C SER A 219 14.54 9.76 -25.57
N LEU A 220 15.46 9.49 -24.64
CA LEU A 220 16.80 10.08 -24.55
C LEU A 220 17.66 9.89 -25.82
N LEU A 221 17.33 8.95 -26.71
CA LEU A 221 18.02 8.78 -28.00
C LEU A 221 17.71 9.84 -29.07
N LYS A 222 16.87 10.84 -28.80
CA LYS A 222 16.90 12.07 -29.64
C LYS A 222 18.21 12.86 -29.44
N ASP A 223 18.96 12.55 -28.38
CA ASP A 223 20.32 13.04 -28.18
C ASP A 223 21.32 12.12 -28.90
N PRO A 224 22.03 12.59 -29.95
CA PRO A 224 23.06 11.82 -30.64
C PRO A 224 24.26 11.44 -29.75
N HIS A 225 24.37 11.99 -28.55
CA HIS A 225 25.41 11.71 -27.56
C HIS A 225 24.96 10.75 -26.44
N ALA A 226 23.70 10.31 -26.44
CA ALA A 226 23.23 9.36 -25.44
C ALA A 226 24.00 8.02 -25.57
N ASP A 227 24.59 7.58 -24.45
CA ASP A 227 25.33 6.33 -24.35
C ASP A 227 24.41 5.16 -24.76
N LYS A 228 24.78 4.45 -25.83
CA LYS A 228 24.02 3.30 -26.35
C LYS A 228 23.88 2.18 -25.31
N ASN A 229 24.71 2.14 -24.27
CA ASN A 229 24.57 1.21 -23.15
C ASN A 229 23.37 1.55 -22.24
N VAL A 230 22.83 2.77 -22.30
CA VAL A 230 21.61 3.17 -21.59
C VAL A 230 20.36 2.51 -22.19
N CYS A 231 20.45 2.04 -23.44
CA CYS A 231 19.40 1.28 -24.11
C CYS A 231 19.41 -0.23 -23.80
N ALA A 232 20.44 -0.75 -23.14
CA ALA A 232 20.50 -2.15 -22.78
C ALA A 232 19.53 -2.41 -21.61
N MET A 233 18.24 -2.48 -21.93
CA MET A 233 17.29 -3.09 -21.01
C MET A 233 17.70 -4.52 -20.78
N GLN A 234 17.55 -4.93 -19.53
CA GLN A 234 17.81 -6.30 -19.16
C GLN A 234 16.55 -7.09 -19.45
N ASP A 235 16.73 -8.16 -20.22
CA ASP A 235 15.63 -8.99 -20.68
C ASP A 235 14.75 -9.45 -19.52
N SER A 236 13.46 -9.49 -19.83
CA SER A 236 12.45 -10.07 -18.96
C SER A 236 12.57 -11.60 -18.99
N HIS A 237 12.14 -12.25 -17.91
CA HIS A 237 11.85 -13.68 -17.96
C HIS A 237 10.57 -13.99 -18.75
N TYR A 238 9.77 -12.98 -19.03
CA TYR A 238 8.51 -13.05 -19.77
C TYR A 238 8.71 -12.55 -21.20
N ALA A 239 8.15 -13.24 -22.18
CA ALA A 239 8.31 -12.86 -23.58
C ALA A 239 7.66 -11.50 -23.89
N ASN A 240 6.53 -11.20 -23.24
CA ASN A 240 5.74 -9.99 -23.45
C ASN A 240 4.95 -9.60 -22.18
N TYR A 241 4.23 -8.48 -22.27
CA TYR A 241 3.36 -7.98 -21.18
C TYR A 241 2.27 -8.98 -20.81
N SER A 242 1.67 -9.69 -21.76
CA SER A 242 0.60 -10.66 -21.50
C SER A 242 1.04 -11.78 -20.55
N GLU A 243 2.23 -12.35 -20.78
CA GLU A 243 2.80 -13.38 -19.90
C GLU A 243 3.09 -12.83 -18.49
N PHE A 244 3.73 -11.67 -18.40
CA PHE A 244 3.98 -11.00 -17.11
C PHE A 244 2.67 -10.71 -16.37
N ARG A 245 1.66 -10.18 -17.08
CA ARG A 245 0.35 -9.86 -16.55
C ARG A 245 -0.37 -11.10 -16.02
N ALA A 246 -0.37 -12.20 -16.78
CA ALA A 246 -0.99 -13.45 -16.37
C ALA A 246 -0.37 -14.00 -15.08
N GLU A 247 0.94 -13.86 -14.93
CA GLU A 247 1.67 -14.33 -13.76
C GLU A 247 1.47 -13.42 -12.53
N MET A 248 1.27 -12.12 -12.76
CA MET A 248 1.20 -11.08 -11.73
C MET A 248 -0.21 -10.64 -11.36
N LEU A 249 -1.27 -11.04 -12.06
CA LEU A 249 -2.67 -10.78 -11.67
C LEU A 249 -3.36 -12.02 -11.10
N PRO A 250 -4.16 -11.89 -10.03
CA PRO A 250 -5.00 -12.98 -9.55
C PRO A 250 -5.87 -13.54 -10.67
N SER A 251 -6.06 -14.86 -10.70
CA SER A 251 -6.82 -15.55 -11.75
C SER A 251 -8.25 -15.03 -11.89
N TYR A 252 -8.89 -14.58 -10.79
CA TYR A 252 -10.23 -13.99 -10.84
C TYR A 252 -10.25 -12.66 -11.61
N LEU A 253 -9.22 -11.81 -11.47
CA LEU A 253 -9.11 -10.57 -12.25
C LEU A 253 -8.91 -10.85 -13.73
N ILE A 254 -8.26 -11.96 -14.09
CA ILE A 254 -8.08 -12.39 -15.48
C ILE A 254 -9.39 -13.03 -16.00
N GLY A 255 -10.06 -13.85 -15.19
CA GLY A 255 -11.28 -14.59 -15.57
C GLY A 255 -12.51 -13.70 -15.76
N GLU A 256 -12.71 -12.69 -14.91
CA GLU A 256 -13.82 -11.73 -15.05
C GLU A 256 -13.69 -10.83 -16.29
N ARG A 257 -12.47 -10.67 -16.79
CA ARG A 257 -12.11 -9.78 -17.88
C ARG A 257 -11.83 -10.53 -19.19
N GLY A 258 -11.45 -11.80 -19.10
CA GLY A 258 -10.79 -12.53 -20.18
C GLY A 258 -9.39 -11.96 -20.46
N ASN A 259 -8.58 -12.71 -21.22
CA ASN A 259 -7.27 -12.23 -21.68
C ASN A 259 -7.36 -11.01 -22.62
N ALA A 260 -8.56 -10.63 -23.06
CA ALA A 260 -8.82 -9.54 -24.00
C ALA A 260 -9.83 -8.51 -23.47
N SER A 261 -9.97 -8.32 -22.14
CA SER A 261 -10.90 -7.29 -21.65
C SER A 261 -10.56 -5.94 -22.23
N CYS A 262 -11.55 -5.29 -22.82
CA CYS A 262 -11.46 -3.90 -23.24
C CYS A 262 -12.48 -3.05 -22.46
N PRO A 263 -12.11 -1.82 -22.04
CA PRO A 263 -10.75 -1.26 -22.09
C PRO A 263 -9.83 -1.91 -21.05
N LEU A 264 -8.51 -1.96 -21.34
CA LEU A 264 -7.51 -2.28 -20.32
C LEU A 264 -7.10 -0.98 -19.62
N PRO A 265 -7.33 -0.86 -18.31
CA PRO A 265 -6.86 0.29 -17.57
C PRO A 265 -5.35 0.16 -17.40
N ILE A 266 -4.60 1.14 -17.90
CA ILE A 266 -3.15 1.19 -17.73
C ILE A 266 -2.73 2.44 -16.97
N SER A 267 -1.71 2.27 -16.13
CA SER A 267 -0.97 3.39 -15.58
C SER A 267 0.18 3.75 -16.51
N GLN A 268 0.56 5.02 -16.53
CA GLN A 268 1.70 5.54 -17.27
C GLN A 268 2.51 6.51 -16.40
N TYR A 269 3.77 6.69 -16.76
CA TYR A 269 4.75 7.56 -16.15
C TYR A 269 5.19 7.18 -14.73
N GLY A 270 4.77 6.00 -14.25
CA GLY A 270 4.97 5.57 -12.87
C GLY A 270 4.18 6.42 -11.87
N VAL A 271 3.10 7.08 -12.28
CA VAL A 271 2.28 7.91 -11.39
C VAL A 271 0.94 7.25 -11.17
N PHE A 272 0.60 6.95 -9.92
CA PHE A 272 -0.73 6.46 -9.55
C PHE A 272 -1.09 6.82 -8.11
N ALA A 273 -2.38 6.83 -7.81
CA ALA A 273 -2.89 6.86 -6.46
C ALA A 273 -3.79 5.64 -6.21
N THR A 274 -4.04 5.34 -4.94
CA THR A 274 -4.94 4.26 -4.56
C THR A 274 -5.34 4.38 -3.09
N ARG A 275 -6.36 3.65 -2.68
CA ARG A 275 -6.67 3.45 -1.26
C ARG A 275 -5.89 2.28 -0.70
N ARG A 276 -5.68 2.27 0.63
CA ARG A 276 -5.04 1.15 1.33
C ARG A 276 -5.77 -0.17 1.11
N GLU A 277 -7.10 -0.14 1.01
CA GLU A 277 -7.92 -1.35 0.84
C GLU A 277 -7.58 -2.04 -0.47
N ASN A 278 -7.24 -1.30 -1.52
CA ASN A 278 -6.87 -1.85 -2.82
C ASN A 278 -5.50 -2.52 -2.80
N LEU A 279 -4.56 -1.91 -2.06
CA LEU A 279 -3.26 -2.53 -1.83
C LEU A 279 -3.44 -3.85 -1.05
N ARG A 280 -4.29 -3.84 -0.02
CA ARG A 280 -4.54 -5.02 0.82
C ARG A 280 -5.38 -6.12 0.17
N ARG A 281 -6.12 -5.83 -0.90
CA ARG A 281 -6.82 -6.86 -1.70
C ARG A 281 -5.85 -7.77 -2.45
N THR A 282 -4.67 -7.25 -2.78
CA THR A 282 -3.62 -8.04 -3.41
C THR A 282 -2.83 -8.75 -2.32
N ASP A 283 -2.81 -10.08 -2.35
CA ASP A 283 -1.98 -10.90 -1.45
C ASP A 283 -0.53 -10.38 -1.42
N ILE A 284 0.03 -10.24 -0.20
CA ILE A 284 1.38 -9.71 -0.01
C ILE A 284 2.44 -10.52 -0.76
N GLY A 285 2.25 -11.83 -0.90
CA GLY A 285 3.13 -12.72 -1.67
C GLY A 285 3.25 -12.30 -3.14
N ARG A 286 2.21 -11.65 -3.69
CA ARG A 286 2.23 -11.11 -5.05
C ARG A 286 3.14 -9.90 -5.19
N TYR A 287 3.16 -9.02 -4.18
CA TYR A 287 4.12 -7.91 -4.14
C TYR A 287 5.56 -8.42 -3.99
N TYR A 288 5.78 -9.46 -3.18
CA TYR A 288 7.09 -10.12 -3.11
C TYR A 288 7.52 -10.70 -4.46
N LYS A 289 6.60 -11.34 -5.19
CA LYS A 289 6.87 -11.88 -6.53
C LYS A 289 7.27 -10.80 -7.53
N MET A 290 6.52 -9.69 -7.57
CA MET A 290 6.88 -8.51 -8.38
C MET A 290 8.24 -7.95 -7.97
N HIS A 291 8.51 -7.88 -6.66
CA HIS A 291 9.78 -7.38 -6.14
C HIS A 291 10.94 -8.26 -6.61
N MET A 292 10.79 -9.58 -6.56
CA MET A 292 11.80 -10.53 -7.04
C MET A 292 12.06 -10.44 -8.54
N SER A 293 11.06 -10.14 -9.35
CA SER A 293 11.24 -10.00 -10.81
C SER A 293 12.07 -8.75 -11.20
N LEU A 294 12.06 -7.73 -10.34
CA LEU A 294 12.80 -6.47 -10.53
C LEU A 294 14.14 -6.42 -9.82
N ASN A 295 14.29 -7.22 -8.77
CA ASN A 295 15.48 -7.21 -7.94
C ASN A 295 16.71 -7.57 -8.80
N TRP A 296 17.86 -6.98 -8.49
CA TRP A 296 19.16 -7.23 -9.15
C TRP A 296 19.38 -6.62 -10.54
N LYS A 297 18.34 -6.11 -11.21
CA LYS A 297 18.45 -5.50 -12.55
C LYS A 297 18.39 -3.96 -12.44
N LYS A 298 19.32 -3.23 -13.06
CA LYS A 298 19.28 -1.75 -13.10
C LYS A 298 18.09 -1.24 -13.92
N ASN A 299 17.85 -1.85 -15.08
CA ASN A 299 16.81 -1.44 -16.02
C ASN A 299 16.05 -2.66 -16.58
N PRO A 300 15.30 -3.40 -15.74
CA PRO A 300 14.56 -4.57 -16.18
C PRO A 300 13.37 -4.17 -17.06
N ALA A 301 13.15 -4.95 -18.11
CA ALA A 301 11.93 -4.90 -18.92
C ALA A 301 10.65 -5.00 -18.06
N ASP A 302 10.67 -5.86 -17.04
CA ASP A 302 9.61 -6.04 -16.04
C ASP A 302 9.18 -4.73 -15.38
N GLY A 303 10.09 -3.74 -15.24
CA GLY A 303 9.75 -2.45 -14.66
C GLY A 303 8.71 -1.70 -15.48
N HIS A 304 8.77 -1.81 -16.81
CA HIS A 304 7.82 -1.21 -17.73
C HIS A 304 6.52 -2.00 -17.86
N TYR A 305 6.58 -3.31 -17.69
CA TYR A 305 5.37 -4.14 -17.56
C TYR A 305 4.62 -3.76 -16.29
N MET A 306 5.33 -3.61 -15.17
CA MET A 306 4.71 -3.24 -13.91
C MET A 306 4.11 -1.82 -13.92
N GLU A 307 4.73 -0.87 -14.61
CA GLU A 307 4.18 0.48 -14.80
C GLU A 307 2.74 0.45 -15.34
N ARG A 308 2.48 -0.43 -16.31
CA ARG A 308 1.15 -0.63 -16.93
C ARG A 308 0.19 -1.36 -16.00
N LEU A 309 0.72 -2.36 -15.29
CA LEU A 309 -0.04 -3.26 -14.42
C LEU A 309 -0.74 -2.55 -13.25
N TRP A 310 -0.17 -1.46 -12.73
CA TRP A 310 -0.67 -0.81 -11.52
C TRP A 310 -2.16 -0.46 -11.57
N ALA A 311 -2.65 0.03 -12.71
CA ALA A 311 -4.06 0.39 -12.83
C ALA A 311 -4.97 -0.86 -12.81
N GLU A 312 -4.58 -1.95 -13.46
CA GLU A 312 -5.33 -3.21 -13.43
C GLU A 312 -5.34 -3.84 -12.03
N LEU A 313 -4.19 -3.80 -11.34
CA LEU A 313 -4.03 -4.38 -10.02
C LEU A 313 -4.82 -3.63 -8.94
N LEU A 314 -4.95 -2.30 -9.07
CA LEU A 314 -5.43 -1.42 -8.00
C LEU A 314 -6.80 -0.79 -8.26
N GLN A 315 -7.37 -0.94 -9.45
CA GLN A 315 -8.73 -0.50 -9.73
C GLN A 315 -9.76 -1.47 -9.18
N MET A 316 -10.81 -0.92 -8.58
CA MET A 316 -12.04 -1.65 -8.33
C MET A 316 -12.97 -1.59 -9.54
N LYS A 317 -13.80 -2.63 -9.63
CA LYS A 317 -15.15 -2.50 -10.14
C LYS A 317 -16.10 -2.63 -8.95
#